data_AF-A0A8J8BTJ7-F1
#
_entry.id   AF-A0A8J8BTJ7-F1
#
_cell.length_a   1.000
_cell.length_b   1.000
_cell.length_c   1.000
_cell.angle_alpha   90.00
_cell.angle_beta   90.00
_cell.angle_gamma   90.00
#
_symmetry.space_group_name_H-M   'P 1'
#
loop_
_entity.id
_entity.type
_entity.pdbx_description
1 polymer ?
#
loop_
_entity_poly.entity_id
_entity_poly.type
_entity_poly.pdbx_seq_one_letter_code
_entity_poly.pdbx_strand_id
1 'polypeptide(L)'
;MVARAGAISLAILMMSPVFVWAENPEIIEVMYIARWSAYRSRFDMMIDIDPAVNVLGVPMPGTFSIGKGYIDAEDLNRRMRIYMPRTLHQLVTERNLVVMQDAPRGHHEITQVYFDPKWIFWFVEGVKNSELDLAMWGGDASWGGGGEGDYPSWGETPLDEILPLKSGSGYNLYGIHERSFRNPDHPLARIPWSDAPPIEHVNMADVKQGAVTVAEATSSKRSYPWIAYWEVGNNRVVGETEVFGSAGTTHIHDVMRLQWRWYQDFLIYMVYFATDRPIPDDVYQVHRIRNEINLYVARASLMISLLEFVSTFGASTGQLFDQLEVMDEWKRSAESKFREGEYEAAAMIFDELEESWRDLDSRAVNAKERALFWVYLIEWSSVTSIGLITGILSWMLMVRRRFYREVGITRSR
;
A
#
# COMPACT_ATOMS: atom_id res chain seq x y z
N MET A 1 29.92 6.96 -39.28
CA MET A 1 29.17 7.96 -38.50
C MET A 1 28.28 7.16 -37.56
N VAL A 2 28.86 6.84 -36.39
CA VAL A 2 28.49 5.69 -35.55
C VAL A 2 27.64 6.15 -34.38
N ALA A 3 26.58 5.38 -34.13
CA ALA A 3 25.58 5.55 -33.09
C ALA A 3 26.18 5.76 -31.70
N ARG A 4 25.80 6.88 -31.05
CA ARG A 4 25.79 7.01 -29.60
C ARG A 4 24.37 6.75 -29.14
N ALA A 5 24.02 5.48 -28.93
CA ALA A 5 22.89 5.12 -28.10
C ALA A 5 23.30 5.38 -26.65
N GLY A 6 22.82 6.49 -26.09
CA GLY A 6 22.98 6.80 -24.68
C GLY A 6 22.22 5.78 -23.87
N ALA A 7 22.94 4.99 -23.08
CA ALA A 7 22.38 4.27 -21.96
C ALA A 7 21.90 5.31 -20.93
N ILE A 8 20.64 5.73 -21.04
CA ILE A 8 19.93 6.34 -19.92
C ILE A 8 19.53 5.16 -19.05
N SER A 9 20.44 4.83 -18.13
CA SER A 9 20.20 3.83 -17.11
C SER A 9 18.97 4.25 -16.30
N LEU A 10 18.00 3.34 -16.27
CA LEU A 10 16.81 3.29 -15.45
C LEU A 10 17.20 3.32 -13.95
N ALA A 11 17.63 4.47 -13.45
CA ALA A 11 18.13 4.68 -12.08
C ALA A 11 17.06 5.29 -11.14
N ILE A 12 15.80 5.36 -11.58
CA ILE A 12 14.71 6.01 -10.81
C ILE A 12 14.03 5.04 -9.81
N LEU A 13 14.32 3.74 -9.84
CA LEU A 13 13.68 2.75 -8.93
C LEU A 13 14.53 2.31 -7.73
N MET A 14 15.73 2.87 -7.51
CA MET A 14 16.57 2.54 -6.35
C MET A 14 17.18 3.77 -5.66
N MET A 15 16.48 4.91 -5.66
CA MET A 15 16.73 5.89 -4.60
C MET A 15 16.09 5.35 -3.32
N SER A 16 16.82 4.49 -2.60
CA SER A 16 16.59 4.37 -1.16
C SER A 16 16.74 5.78 -0.61
N PRO A 17 15.68 6.41 -0.08
CA PRO A 17 15.83 7.73 0.50
C PRO A 17 16.90 7.60 1.58
N VAL A 18 17.96 8.40 1.45
CA VAL A 18 18.84 8.68 2.58
C VAL A 18 17.93 9.42 3.55
N PHE A 19 17.36 8.69 4.51
CA PHE A 19 16.41 9.22 5.48
C PHE A 19 17.11 10.32 6.29
N VAL A 20 16.84 11.56 5.92
CA VAL A 20 17.09 12.71 6.78
C VAL A 20 15.96 12.70 7.80
N TRP A 21 16.17 11.98 8.90
CA TRP A 21 15.32 12.01 10.09
C TRP A 21 15.47 13.38 10.75
N ALA A 22 14.77 14.38 10.22
CA ALA A 22 14.52 15.60 10.94
C ALA A 22 13.25 15.37 11.76
N GLU A 23 13.34 15.61 13.07
CA GLU A 23 12.24 15.61 14.05
C GLU A 23 11.08 16.51 13.58
N ASN A 24 10.24 16.01 12.68
CA ASN A 24 9.00 16.69 12.34
C ASN A 24 7.90 16.09 13.23
N PRO A 25 7.49 16.78 14.32
CA PRO A 25 6.46 16.27 15.23
C PRO A 25 5.10 16.08 14.54
N GLU A 26 4.96 16.55 13.29
CA GLU A 26 3.75 16.40 12.48
C GLU A 26 3.65 15.04 11.78
N ILE A 27 4.72 14.24 11.73
CA ILE A 27 4.75 12.92 11.08
C ILE A 27 4.76 11.82 12.14
N ILE A 28 3.82 10.88 12.03
CA ILE A 28 3.79 9.68 12.87
C ILE A 28 4.69 8.62 12.23
N GLU A 29 5.75 8.26 12.94
CA GLU A 29 6.69 7.22 12.53
C GLU A 29 6.22 5.84 13.01
N VAL A 30 5.69 5.05 12.07
CA VAL A 30 5.05 3.75 12.35
C VAL A 30 5.98 2.60 11.99
N MET A 31 6.24 1.71 12.94
CA MET A 31 6.78 0.39 12.63
C MET A 31 5.62 -0.60 12.49
N TYR A 32 5.34 -1.02 11.27
CA TYR A 32 4.20 -1.87 10.94
C TYR A 32 4.65 -3.32 10.71
N ILE A 33 4.29 -4.20 11.64
CA ILE A 33 4.65 -5.63 11.63
C ILE A 33 3.41 -6.43 11.26
N ALA A 34 3.47 -7.19 10.16
CA ALA A 34 2.33 -7.99 9.75
C ALA A 34 2.67 -9.29 9.01
N ARG A 35 1.80 -10.31 9.17
CA ARG A 35 1.90 -11.59 8.44
C ARG A 35 1.91 -11.46 6.93
N TRP A 36 1.21 -10.44 6.43
CA TRP A 36 1.07 -10.16 5.01
C TRP A 36 2.15 -9.22 4.47
N SER A 37 3.02 -8.73 5.35
CA SER A 37 4.07 -7.82 4.94
C SER A 37 5.16 -8.61 4.19
N ALA A 38 5.20 -8.43 2.87
CA ALA A 38 6.45 -8.35 2.15
C ALA A 38 6.96 -6.90 2.24
N TYR A 39 8.23 -6.63 1.95
CA TYR A 39 8.71 -5.25 1.88
C TYR A 39 7.81 -4.44 0.93
N ARG A 40 7.19 -3.36 1.44
CA ARG A 40 6.13 -2.59 0.78
C ARG A 40 4.95 -3.46 0.35
N SER A 41 4.29 -4.06 1.33
CA SER A 41 3.03 -4.76 1.10
C SER A 41 1.89 -3.77 0.89
N ARG A 42 0.71 -4.31 0.54
CA ARG A 42 -0.46 -3.46 0.28
C ARG A 42 -0.89 -2.65 1.51
N PHE A 43 -0.73 -3.17 2.73
CA PHE A 43 -1.25 -2.55 3.95
C PHE A 43 -0.36 -1.42 4.47
N ASP A 44 0.95 -1.65 4.56
CA ASP A 44 1.91 -0.59 4.89
C ASP A 44 1.83 0.52 3.85
N MET A 45 1.76 0.21 2.54
CA MET A 45 1.56 1.25 1.52
C MET A 45 0.20 1.98 1.62
N MET A 46 -0.85 1.32 2.10
CA MET A 46 -2.14 1.97 2.32
C MET A 46 -2.06 3.01 3.43
N ILE A 47 -1.31 2.74 4.49
CA ILE A 47 -1.12 3.66 5.60
C ILE A 47 -0.10 4.76 5.22
N ASP A 48 1.00 4.39 4.56
CA ASP A 48 2.11 5.26 4.10
C ASP A 48 1.68 6.30 3.04
N ILE A 49 0.45 6.19 2.50
CA ILE A 49 -0.08 7.21 1.59
C ILE A 49 -0.40 8.52 2.32
N ASP A 50 -0.72 8.43 3.61
CA ASP A 50 -1.14 9.59 4.38
C ASP A 50 0.08 10.49 4.60
N PRO A 51 0.05 11.77 4.19
CA PRO A 51 1.21 12.64 4.33
C PRO A 51 1.71 12.86 5.76
N ALA A 52 0.89 12.52 6.77
CA ALA A 52 1.22 12.62 8.18
C ALA A 52 1.66 11.28 8.80
N VAL A 53 1.83 10.22 8.01
CA VAL A 53 2.28 8.91 8.48
C VAL A 53 3.42 8.42 7.60
N ASN A 54 4.51 7.99 8.21
CA ASN A 54 5.60 7.30 7.54
C ASN A 54 5.69 5.87 8.08
N VAL A 55 5.71 4.88 7.19
CA VAL A 55 5.60 3.47 7.59
C VAL A 55 6.85 2.69 7.25
N LEU A 56 7.49 2.15 8.29
CA LEU A 56 8.46 1.06 8.15
C LEU A 56 7.74 -0.29 8.24
N GLY A 57 7.46 -0.88 7.08
CA GLY A 57 6.96 -2.26 7.00
C GLY A 57 8.02 -3.29 7.40
N VAL A 58 7.74 -4.08 8.44
CA VAL A 58 8.57 -5.22 8.87
C VAL A 58 7.95 -6.51 8.33
N PRO A 59 8.61 -7.17 7.36
CA PRO A 59 8.05 -8.35 6.74
C PRO A 59 8.05 -9.54 7.69
N MET A 60 6.86 -10.13 7.91
CA MET A 60 6.70 -11.30 8.77
C MET A 60 5.82 -12.40 8.13
N PRO A 61 6.12 -12.90 6.92
CA PRO A 61 5.31 -13.92 6.23
C PRO A 61 4.84 -15.07 7.13
N GLY A 62 3.57 -15.43 6.95
CA GLY A 62 2.90 -16.47 7.72
C GLY A 62 3.30 -17.89 7.37
N THR A 63 2.73 -18.82 8.13
CA THR A 63 2.94 -20.27 7.99
C THR A 63 2.49 -20.80 6.66
N PHE A 64 1.50 -20.16 6.00
CA PHE A 64 1.13 -20.51 4.63
C PHE A 64 2.34 -20.40 3.68
N SER A 65 3.08 -19.29 3.75
CA SER A 65 4.25 -19.06 2.89
C SER A 65 5.40 -20.02 3.20
N ILE A 66 5.60 -20.33 4.48
CA ILE A 66 6.69 -21.22 4.91
C ILE A 66 6.33 -22.69 4.65
N GLY A 67 5.14 -23.12 5.03
CA GLY A 67 4.64 -24.49 4.87
C GLY A 67 4.47 -24.91 3.42
N LYS A 68 4.27 -23.96 2.49
CA LYS A 68 4.32 -24.21 1.03
C LYS A 68 5.74 -24.16 0.45
N GLY A 69 6.75 -23.84 1.26
CA GLY A 69 8.14 -23.71 0.82
C GLY A 69 8.42 -22.49 -0.04
N TYR A 70 7.56 -21.47 -0.02
CA TYR A 70 7.80 -20.22 -0.76
C TYR A 70 8.89 -19.37 -0.11
N ILE A 71 9.03 -19.44 1.21
CA ILE A 71 10.03 -18.71 1.99
C ILE A 71 10.60 -19.65 3.05
N ASP A 72 11.93 -19.67 3.18
CA ASP A 72 12.61 -20.41 4.23
C ASP A 72 12.60 -19.64 5.57
N ALA A 73 12.52 -20.36 6.68
CA ALA A 73 12.50 -19.79 8.02
C ALA A 73 13.77 -18.97 8.32
N GLU A 74 14.93 -19.39 7.81
CA GLU A 74 16.17 -18.62 7.98
C GLU A 74 16.11 -17.28 7.25
N ASP A 75 15.60 -17.26 6.01
CA ASP A 75 15.41 -16.04 5.25
C ASP A 75 14.41 -15.09 5.93
N LEU A 76 13.31 -15.62 6.45
CA LEU A 76 12.35 -14.84 7.23
C LEU A 76 13.00 -14.18 8.44
N ASN A 77 13.68 -14.97 9.27
CA ASN A 77 14.39 -14.44 10.45
C ASN A 77 15.46 -13.41 10.05
N ARG A 78 16.14 -13.60 8.91
CA ARG A 78 17.09 -12.63 8.36
C ARG A 78 16.40 -11.33 7.97
N ARG A 79 15.24 -11.38 7.31
CA ARG A 79 14.46 -10.19 6.95
C ARG A 79 14.00 -9.44 8.20
N MET A 80 13.41 -10.12 9.19
CA MET A 80 13.04 -9.47 10.45
C MET A 80 14.25 -8.77 11.09
N ARG A 81 15.41 -9.43 11.13
CA ARG A 81 16.65 -8.81 11.63
C ARG A 81 17.10 -7.59 10.83
N ILE A 82 16.76 -7.44 9.55
CA ILE A 82 17.17 -6.27 8.75
C ILE A 82 16.31 -5.05 9.11
N TYR A 83 15.00 -5.24 9.28
CA TYR A 83 14.04 -4.15 9.47
C TYR A 83 13.75 -3.82 10.93
N MET A 84 13.86 -4.80 11.83
CA MET A 84 13.68 -4.56 13.26
C MET A 84 14.82 -3.71 13.84
N PRO A 85 14.54 -2.87 14.86
CA PRO A 85 15.55 -2.06 15.51
C PRO A 85 16.66 -2.92 16.12
N ARG A 86 17.86 -2.35 16.25
CA ARG A 86 19.04 -2.99 16.83
C ARG A 86 19.14 -2.76 18.33
N THR A 87 18.50 -1.73 18.86
CA THR A 87 18.49 -1.37 20.28
C THR A 87 17.11 -0.81 20.67
N LEU A 88 16.79 -0.84 21.97
CA LEU A 88 15.61 -0.16 22.51
C LEU A 88 15.66 1.35 22.22
N HIS A 89 16.83 1.98 22.36
CA HIS A 89 17.00 3.40 22.07
C HIS A 89 16.60 3.73 20.63
N GLN A 90 17.08 2.95 19.66
CA GLN A 90 16.72 3.14 18.25
C GLN A 90 15.20 3.04 18.03
N LEU A 91 14.53 2.07 18.67
CA LEU A 91 13.09 1.91 18.56
C LEU A 91 12.36 3.18 19.01
N VAL A 92 12.66 3.67 20.21
CA VAL A 92 11.92 4.79 20.83
C VAL A 92 12.31 6.15 20.30
N THR A 93 13.49 6.30 19.67
CA THR A 93 13.88 7.56 19.03
C THR A 93 13.42 7.68 17.59
N GLU A 94 13.29 6.54 16.88
CA GLU A 94 12.92 6.56 15.47
C GLU A 94 11.43 6.28 15.22
N ARG A 95 10.69 5.73 16.20
CA ARG A 95 9.29 5.33 16.03
C ARG A 95 8.43 5.91 17.15
N ASN A 96 7.25 6.39 16.76
CA ASN A 96 6.22 6.81 17.70
C ASN A 96 5.23 5.67 17.99
N LEU A 97 4.97 4.82 17.00
CA LEU A 97 3.98 3.76 17.09
C LEU A 97 4.52 2.43 16.57
N VAL A 98 4.25 1.35 17.30
CA VAL A 98 4.36 -0.02 16.79
C VAL A 98 2.96 -0.55 16.48
N VAL A 99 2.72 -0.98 15.24
CA VAL A 99 1.49 -1.68 14.85
C VAL A 99 1.80 -3.14 14.61
N MET A 100 1.07 -4.02 15.28
CA MET A 100 1.13 -5.47 15.12
C MET A 100 -0.20 -5.96 14.54
N GLN A 101 -0.27 -6.12 13.23
CA GLN A 101 -1.46 -6.65 12.55
C GLN A 101 -1.21 -8.09 12.11
N ASP A 102 -1.97 -9.03 12.65
CA ASP A 102 -1.81 -10.45 12.33
C ASP A 102 -0.34 -10.88 12.48
N ALA A 103 0.39 -10.38 13.47
CA ALA A 103 1.84 -10.59 13.59
C ALA A 103 2.12 -11.87 14.41
N PRO A 104 2.66 -12.96 13.82
CA PRO A 104 2.93 -14.17 14.59
C PRO A 104 4.08 -13.95 15.56
N ARG A 105 4.02 -14.48 16.79
CA ARG A 105 5.22 -14.56 17.64
C ARG A 105 6.13 -15.75 17.33
N GLY A 106 5.65 -16.68 16.51
CA GLY A 106 6.29 -17.95 16.17
C GLY A 106 5.26 -18.93 15.63
N HIS A 107 5.62 -20.22 15.56
CA HIS A 107 4.71 -21.29 15.14
C HIS A 107 4.95 -22.56 15.97
N HIS A 108 3.90 -23.31 16.30
CA HIS A 108 4.04 -24.55 17.07
C HIS A 108 4.77 -25.67 16.30
N GLU A 109 4.54 -25.79 14.99
CA GLU A 109 5.18 -26.85 14.17
C GLU A 109 6.50 -26.40 13.51
N ILE A 110 6.65 -25.09 13.27
CA ILE A 110 7.78 -24.50 12.53
C ILE A 110 8.56 -23.63 13.52
N THR A 111 9.19 -24.28 14.49
CA THR A 111 9.85 -23.62 15.62
C THR A 111 11.08 -22.81 15.23
N GLN A 112 11.55 -22.95 13.98
CA GLN A 112 12.64 -22.14 13.44
C GLN A 112 12.22 -20.68 13.26
N VAL A 113 10.93 -20.40 13.08
CA VAL A 113 10.41 -19.04 12.97
C VAL A 113 10.06 -18.56 14.38
N TYR A 114 10.72 -17.50 14.81
CA TYR A 114 10.46 -16.93 16.13
C TYR A 114 10.59 -15.42 16.12
N PHE A 115 9.71 -14.77 16.88
CA PHE A 115 9.85 -13.38 17.23
C PHE A 115 10.86 -13.30 18.39
N ASP A 116 11.97 -12.59 18.18
CA ASP A 116 13.04 -12.51 19.18
C ASP A 116 12.45 -11.91 20.48
N PRO A 117 12.53 -12.62 21.63
CA PRO A 117 11.96 -12.16 22.88
C PRO A 117 12.42 -10.75 23.28
N LYS A 118 13.64 -10.34 22.89
CA LYS A 118 14.16 -9.00 23.21
C LYS A 118 13.26 -7.89 22.64
N TRP A 119 12.69 -8.09 21.46
CA TRP A 119 11.82 -7.09 20.82
C TRP A 119 10.50 -6.96 21.57
N ILE A 120 9.96 -8.07 22.08
CA ILE A 120 8.78 -8.07 22.95
C ILE A 120 9.05 -7.25 24.21
N PHE A 121 10.20 -7.49 24.86
CA PHE A 121 10.61 -6.70 26.02
C PHE A 121 10.80 -5.22 25.66
N TRP A 122 11.35 -4.90 24.49
CA TRP A 122 11.51 -3.50 24.07
C TRP A 122 10.18 -2.81 23.81
N PHE A 123 9.15 -3.51 23.32
CA PHE A 123 7.81 -2.93 23.18
C PHE A 123 7.21 -2.62 24.54
N VAL A 124 7.30 -3.57 25.48
CA VAL A 124 6.80 -3.37 26.85
C VAL A 124 7.53 -2.23 27.55
N GLU A 125 8.86 -2.20 27.47
CA GLU A 125 9.69 -1.15 28.07
C GLU A 125 9.48 0.21 27.38
N GLY A 126 9.37 0.23 26.05
CA GLY A 126 9.09 1.45 25.29
C GLY A 126 7.76 2.08 25.70
N VAL A 127 6.70 1.26 25.80
CA VAL A 127 5.38 1.73 26.22
C VAL A 127 5.34 2.15 27.70
N LYS A 128 6.01 1.42 28.59
CA LYS A 128 5.97 1.75 30.03
C LYS A 128 6.85 2.95 30.40
N ASN A 129 8.00 3.11 29.74
CA ASN A 129 9.10 3.96 30.22
C ASN A 129 9.60 5.01 29.19
N SER A 130 9.10 5.01 27.95
CA SER A 130 9.49 5.95 26.88
C SER A 130 8.25 6.51 26.17
N GLU A 131 8.42 7.32 25.11
CA GLU A 131 7.32 7.85 24.29
C GLU A 131 7.04 6.91 23.09
N LEU A 132 6.47 5.74 23.37
CA LEU A 132 6.14 4.75 22.35
C LEU A 132 4.72 4.23 22.56
N ASP A 133 3.87 4.41 21.56
CA ASP A 133 2.53 3.84 21.51
C ASP A 133 2.56 2.44 20.89
N LEU A 134 1.53 1.65 21.15
CA LEU A 134 1.39 0.30 20.60
C LEU A 134 -0.05 0.05 20.14
N ALA A 135 -0.21 -0.54 18.96
CA ALA A 135 -1.48 -1.06 18.51
C ALA A 135 -1.36 -2.54 18.12
N MET A 136 -2.25 -3.38 18.61
CA MET A 136 -2.42 -4.75 18.14
C MET A 136 -3.75 -4.85 17.40
N TRP A 137 -3.71 -5.26 16.14
CA TRP A 137 -4.89 -5.42 15.28
C TRP A 137 -5.15 -6.90 15.03
N GLY A 138 -6.40 -7.24 14.72
CA GLY A 138 -6.84 -8.62 14.64
C GLY A 138 -6.20 -9.40 13.49
N GLY A 139 -6.29 -10.72 13.58
CA GLY A 139 -5.60 -11.64 12.68
C GLY A 139 -5.48 -13.05 13.26
N ASP A 140 -5.09 -14.01 12.43
CA ASP A 140 -4.93 -15.43 12.81
C ASP A 140 -3.84 -15.63 13.84
N ALA A 141 -2.81 -14.79 13.75
CA ALA A 141 -1.63 -14.83 14.59
C ALA A 141 -1.60 -13.72 15.66
N SER A 142 -2.66 -12.92 15.75
CA SER A 142 -2.84 -11.89 16.78
C SER A 142 -3.52 -12.45 18.02
N TRP A 143 -3.45 -11.69 19.12
CA TRP A 143 -4.16 -12.00 20.38
C TRP A 143 -3.86 -13.42 20.87
N GLY A 144 -4.87 -14.28 21.03
CA GLY A 144 -4.67 -15.64 21.50
C GLY A 144 -4.16 -16.63 20.45
N GLY A 145 -3.92 -16.18 19.21
CA GLY A 145 -3.52 -17.06 18.12
C GLY A 145 -4.56 -18.15 17.85
N GLY A 146 -4.09 -19.33 17.43
CA GLY A 146 -4.97 -20.48 17.18
C GLY A 146 -5.89 -20.34 15.96
N GLY A 147 -5.63 -19.35 15.10
CA GLY A 147 -6.24 -19.24 13.79
C GLY A 147 -5.73 -20.29 12.81
N GLU A 148 -5.65 -19.94 11.52
CA GLU A 148 -5.00 -20.80 10.53
C GLU A 148 -3.50 -20.95 10.77
N GLY A 149 -3.11 -22.14 11.18
CA GLY A 149 -1.71 -22.50 11.33
C GLY A 149 -1.21 -22.24 12.74
N ASP A 150 -1.94 -22.77 13.73
CA ASP A 150 -1.44 -23.13 15.07
C ASP A 150 -0.42 -22.12 15.63
N TYR A 151 -0.83 -20.86 15.68
CA TYR A 151 -0.01 -19.78 16.21
C TYR A 151 -0.10 -19.72 17.73
N PRO A 152 1.04 -19.55 18.42
CA PRO A 152 1.06 -19.50 19.85
C PRO A 152 0.56 -18.13 20.36
N SER A 153 -0.22 -18.13 21.45
CA SER A 153 -0.91 -16.96 22.00
C SER A 153 0.03 -15.83 22.47
N TRP A 154 -0.23 -14.58 22.10
CA TRP A 154 0.44 -13.40 22.70
C TRP A 154 0.12 -13.22 24.18
N GLY A 155 -1.00 -13.79 24.65
CA GLY A 155 -1.42 -13.82 26.05
C GLY A 155 -0.46 -14.50 27.01
N GLU A 156 0.48 -15.29 26.49
CA GLU A 156 1.53 -15.97 27.26
C GLU A 156 2.84 -15.17 27.32
N THR A 157 2.86 -13.96 26.75
CA THR A 157 4.04 -13.11 26.68
C THR A 157 3.91 -11.90 27.62
N PRO A 158 5.01 -11.23 27.99
CA PRO A 158 4.96 -9.98 28.74
C PRO A 158 4.16 -8.87 28.04
N LEU A 159 3.95 -8.97 26.72
CA LEU A 159 3.16 -8.02 25.97
C LEU A 159 1.71 -7.97 26.46
N ASP A 160 1.15 -9.11 26.90
CA ASP A 160 -0.23 -9.16 27.41
C ASP A 160 -0.42 -8.16 28.55
N GLU A 161 0.57 -7.96 29.43
CA GLU A 161 0.48 -7.01 30.55
C GLU A 161 0.06 -5.60 30.15
N ILE A 162 0.48 -5.14 28.97
CA ILE A 162 0.20 -3.78 28.47
C ILE A 162 -0.93 -3.72 27.45
N LEU A 163 -1.46 -4.86 26.99
CA LEU A 163 -2.58 -4.88 26.03
C LEU A 163 -3.92 -4.57 26.75
N PRO A 164 -4.83 -3.80 26.11
CA PRO A 164 -6.12 -3.45 26.71
C PRO A 164 -7.11 -4.62 26.77
N LEU A 165 -6.83 -5.70 26.03
CA LEU A 165 -7.64 -6.91 25.98
C LEU A 165 -6.82 -8.11 26.47
N LYS A 166 -7.47 -9.01 27.19
CA LYS A 166 -6.93 -10.31 27.56
C LYS A 166 -7.11 -11.27 26.39
N SER A 167 -6.01 -11.83 25.91
CA SER A 167 -6.02 -12.75 24.78
C SER A 167 -6.72 -14.07 25.13
N GLY A 168 -7.77 -14.41 24.37
CA GLY A 168 -8.44 -15.71 24.39
C GLY A 168 -8.07 -16.52 23.15
N SER A 169 -8.02 -17.85 23.28
CA SER A 169 -7.62 -18.74 22.18
C SER A 169 -8.66 -18.76 21.05
N GLY A 170 -8.18 -18.63 19.80
CA GLY A 170 -8.99 -18.73 18.59
C GLY A 170 -9.86 -17.50 18.30
N TYR A 171 -10.94 -17.73 17.57
CA TYR A 171 -11.91 -16.70 17.21
C TYR A 171 -13.21 -16.87 18.00
N ASN A 172 -13.96 -15.79 18.11
CA ASN A 172 -15.37 -15.92 18.45
C ASN A 172 -16.13 -16.64 17.32
N LEU A 173 -17.21 -17.36 17.67
CA LEU A 173 -17.99 -18.21 16.76
C LEU A 173 -18.36 -17.47 15.46
N TYR A 174 -18.13 -18.12 14.31
CA TYR A 174 -18.54 -17.68 12.97
C TYR A 174 -19.94 -17.02 12.98
N GLY A 175 -20.03 -15.75 12.55
CA GLY A 175 -21.29 -15.02 12.52
C GLY A 175 -21.17 -13.68 11.79
N ILE A 176 -22.30 -13.05 11.49
CA ILE A 176 -22.34 -11.69 10.94
C ILE A 176 -22.57 -10.74 12.11
N HIS A 177 -21.66 -9.80 12.31
CA HIS A 177 -21.69 -8.81 13.38
C HIS A 177 -21.82 -7.39 12.82
N GLU A 178 -22.70 -6.62 13.44
CA GLU A 178 -22.83 -5.17 13.22
C GLU A 178 -21.86 -4.42 14.12
N ARG A 179 -21.39 -3.27 13.65
CA ARG A 179 -20.52 -2.39 14.40
C ARG A 179 -21.35 -1.49 15.30
N SER A 180 -21.04 -1.47 16.59
CA SER A 180 -21.69 -0.60 17.56
C SER A 180 -20.65 0.22 18.30
N PHE A 181 -20.67 1.53 18.13
CA PHE A 181 -19.84 2.45 18.90
C PHE A 181 -20.52 2.78 20.23
N ARG A 182 -19.78 2.70 21.33
CA ARG A 182 -20.34 3.04 22.66
C ARG A 182 -20.65 4.53 22.77
N ASN A 183 -19.82 5.36 22.13
CA ASN A 183 -20.06 6.78 21.95
C ASN A 183 -20.26 7.06 20.46
N PRO A 184 -21.47 7.45 20.01
CA PRO A 184 -21.71 7.77 18.60
C PRO A 184 -20.96 9.03 18.14
N ASP A 185 -20.55 9.90 19.07
CA ASP A 185 -19.74 11.10 18.78
C ASP A 185 -18.23 10.81 18.79
N HIS A 186 -17.83 9.55 19.02
CA HIS A 186 -16.42 9.17 18.98
C HIS A 186 -15.85 9.46 17.57
N PRO A 187 -14.63 10.01 17.44
CA PRO A 187 -14.12 10.39 16.12
C PRO A 187 -14.04 9.23 15.10
N LEU A 188 -13.72 8.01 15.54
CA LEU A 188 -13.78 6.81 14.69
C LEU A 188 -15.19 6.46 14.18
N ALA A 189 -16.25 6.90 14.86
CA ALA A 189 -17.64 6.67 14.45
C ALA A 189 -18.07 7.58 13.29
N ARG A 190 -17.29 8.62 12.98
CA ARG A 190 -17.57 9.57 11.88
C ARG A 190 -17.38 8.98 10.50
N ILE A 191 -16.61 7.90 10.38
CA ILE A 191 -16.44 7.17 9.11
C ILE A 191 -17.82 6.66 8.66
N PRO A 192 -18.17 6.69 7.35
CA PRO A 192 -19.45 6.17 6.86
C PRO A 192 -19.58 4.65 6.95
N TRP A 193 -19.90 4.17 8.15
CA TRP A 193 -20.03 2.74 8.48
C TRP A 193 -21.25 2.06 7.84
N SER A 194 -22.23 2.81 7.35
CA SER A 194 -23.41 2.25 6.66
C SER A 194 -23.07 1.45 5.42
N ASP A 195 -21.97 1.82 4.74
CA ASP A 195 -21.49 1.17 3.52
C ASP A 195 -20.47 0.06 3.82
N ALA A 196 -20.11 -0.14 5.10
CA ALA A 196 -19.11 -1.11 5.49
C ALA A 196 -19.70 -2.53 5.49
N PRO A 197 -19.03 -3.52 4.88
CA PRO A 197 -19.41 -4.92 5.01
C PRO A 197 -19.39 -5.35 6.48
N PRO A 198 -20.29 -6.24 6.93
CA PRO A 198 -20.34 -6.64 8.33
C PRO A 198 -19.04 -7.30 8.79
N ILE A 199 -18.80 -7.28 10.11
CA ILE A 199 -17.68 -7.99 10.73
C ILE A 199 -18.04 -9.48 10.77
N GLU A 200 -17.26 -10.37 10.17
CA GLU A 200 -17.55 -11.81 10.31
C GLU A 200 -16.80 -12.46 11.49
N HIS A 201 -15.56 -12.04 11.71
CA HIS A 201 -14.63 -12.70 12.62
C HIS A 201 -13.98 -11.66 13.52
N VAL A 202 -13.93 -11.99 14.79
CA VAL A 202 -13.12 -11.27 15.77
C VAL A 202 -12.31 -12.28 16.58
N ASN A 203 -11.08 -11.94 16.90
CA ASN A 203 -10.28 -12.69 17.86
C ASN A 203 -11.01 -12.77 19.21
N MET A 204 -10.93 -13.92 19.88
CA MET A 204 -11.52 -14.07 21.19
C MET A 204 -10.71 -13.26 22.19
N ALA A 205 -11.30 -12.21 22.76
CA ALA A 205 -10.62 -11.37 23.75
C ALA A 205 -11.63 -10.76 24.72
N ASP A 206 -11.18 -10.52 25.95
CA ASP A 206 -11.98 -9.87 27.00
C ASP A 206 -11.34 -8.53 27.39
N VAL A 207 -12.16 -7.50 27.59
CA VAL A 207 -11.67 -6.18 28.00
C VAL A 207 -11.08 -6.25 29.40
N LYS A 208 -9.84 -5.77 29.60
CA LYS A 208 -9.21 -5.73 30.91
C LYS A 208 -9.83 -4.67 31.81
N GLN A 209 -9.74 -4.89 33.13
CA GLN A 209 -10.17 -3.88 34.10
C GLN A 209 -9.33 -2.61 33.91
N GLY A 210 -10.01 -1.47 33.74
CA GLY A 210 -9.39 -0.18 33.48
C GLY A 210 -9.29 0.19 32.00
N ALA A 211 -9.47 -0.78 31.08
CA ALA A 211 -9.54 -0.49 29.66
C ALA A 211 -10.90 0.06 29.24
N VAL A 212 -10.87 0.91 28.22
CA VAL A 212 -12.03 1.60 27.65
C VAL A 212 -12.40 0.93 26.34
N THR A 213 -13.62 0.39 26.27
CA THR A 213 -14.19 -0.10 25.01
C THR A 213 -14.71 1.06 24.19
N VAL A 214 -14.22 1.19 22.96
CA VAL A 214 -14.64 2.20 21.97
C VAL A 214 -15.79 1.67 21.14
N ALA A 215 -15.63 0.47 20.59
CA ALA A 215 -16.57 -0.17 19.70
C ALA A 215 -16.68 -1.66 19.97
N GLU A 216 -17.84 -2.21 19.61
CA GLU A 216 -18.19 -3.61 19.78
C GLU A 216 -18.69 -4.21 18.46
N ALA A 217 -18.38 -5.48 18.25
CA ALA A 217 -18.96 -6.31 17.20
C ALA A 217 -20.18 -7.03 17.78
N THR A 218 -21.37 -6.58 17.39
CA THR A 218 -22.65 -6.99 17.97
C THR A 218 -23.42 -7.93 17.06
N SER A 219 -24.04 -8.94 17.64
CA SER A 219 -25.02 -9.80 16.99
C SER A 219 -26.29 -9.84 17.82
N SER A 220 -27.37 -10.42 17.30
CA SER A 220 -28.64 -10.56 18.03
C SER A 220 -28.54 -11.25 19.40
N LYS A 221 -27.46 -12.02 19.65
CA LYS A 221 -27.29 -12.83 20.88
C LYS A 221 -26.10 -12.42 21.73
N ARG A 222 -25.10 -11.76 21.17
CA ARG A 222 -23.82 -11.50 21.84
C ARG A 222 -23.11 -10.29 21.26
N SER A 223 -22.43 -9.57 22.14
CA SER A 223 -21.50 -8.49 21.82
C SER A 223 -20.08 -8.93 22.14
N TYR A 224 -19.13 -8.55 21.29
CA TYR A 224 -17.70 -8.81 21.46
C TYR A 224 -16.93 -7.48 21.40
N PRO A 225 -15.88 -7.30 22.22
CA PRO A 225 -15.06 -6.11 22.12
C PRO A 225 -14.37 -6.08 20.75
N TRP A 226 -14.57 -4.99 20.01
CA TRP A 226 -13.97 -4.81 18.70
C TRP A 226 -12.78 -3.86 18.79
N ILE A 227 -13.00 -2.64 19.31
CA ILE A 227 -11.95 -1.65 19.54
C ILE A 227 -11.94 -1.29 21.02
N ALA A 228 -10.77 -1.40 21.65
CA ALA A 228 -10.55 -0.96 23.02
C ALA A 228 -9.18 -0.30 23.14
N TYR A 229 -8.99 0.53 24.15
CA TYR A 229 -7.69 1.10 24.47
C TYR A 229 -7.55 1.31 25.96
N TRP A 230 -6.32 1.55 26.41
CA TRP A 230 -6.06 2.16 27.70
C TRP A 230 -4.73 2.90 27.68
N GLU A 231 -4.51 3.69 28.72
CA GLU A 231 -3.29 4.47 28.90
C GLU A 231 -2.33 3.70 29.83
N VAL A 232 -1.10 3.49 29.37
CA VAL A 232 0.00 2.89 30.14
C VAL A 232 1.05 3.97 30.34
N GLY A 233 1.03 4.60 31.51
CA GLY A 233 1.84 5.80 31.75
C GLY A 233 1.28 6.98 30.95
N ASN A 234 2.08 7.51 30.03
CA ASN A 234 1.69 8.59 29.11
C ASN A 234 1.40 8.09 27.68
N ASN A 235 1.51 6.78 27.44
CA ASN A 235 1.34 6.20 26.12
C ASN A 235 0.04 5.43 26.03
N ARG A 236 -0.48 5.35 24.83
CA ARG A 236 -1.73 4.66 24.54
C ARG A 236 -1.45 3.30 23.93
N VAL A 237 -2.20 2.29 24.41
CA VAL A 237 -2.22 0.96 23.79
C VAL A 237 -3.61 0.68 23.25
N VAL A 238 -3.70 0.45 21.94
CA VAL A 238 -4.95 0.19 21.22
C VAL A 238 -5.04 -1.28 20.81
N GLY A 239 -6.21 -1.87 21.03
CA GLY A 239 -6.58 -3.21 20.60
C GLY A 239 -7.73 -3.17 19.62
N GLU A 240 -7.54 -3.80 18.47
CA GLU A 240 -8.56 -4.05 17.44
C GLU A 240 -8.61 -5.57 17.19
N THR A 241 -9.81 -6.16 17.12
CA THR A 241 -9.97 -7.63 17.10
C THR A 241 -10.50 -8.22 15.80
N GLU A 242 -10.89 -7.42 14.81
CA GLU A 242 -11.39 -7.92 13.52
C GLU A 242 -10.29 -8.65 12.74
N VAL A 243 -10.62 -9.83 12.25
CA VAL A 243 -9.67 -10.67 11.51
C VAL A 243 -9.82 -10.39 10.03
N PHE A 244 -8.77 -9.83 9.41
CA PHE A 244 -8.74 -9.57 7.97
C PHE A 244 -7.96 -10.66 7.20
N GLY A 245 -8.56 -11.19 6.13
CA GLY A 245 -7.82 -11.98 5.12
C GLY A 245 -7.49 -13.44 5.48
N SER A 246 -8.26 -14.07 6.37
CA SER A 246 -8.08 -15.47 6.83
C SER A 246 -8.97 -16.47 6.08
N ALA A 247 -8.52 -17.70 5.82
CA ALA A 247 -9.39 -18.82 5.41
C ALA A 247 -10.47 -19.16 6.45
N GLY A 248 -11.70 -18.83 6.05
CA GLY A 248 -12.89 -18.93 6.89
C GLY A 248 -13.61 -17.59 6.91
N THR A 249 -12.87 -16.50 6.70
CA THR A 249 -13.48 -15.27 6.22
C THR A 249 -14.01 -15.52 4.81
N THR A 250 -15.29 -15.22 4.57
CA THR A 250 -15.92 -15.45 3.27
C THR A 250 -15.48 -14.35 2.28
N HIS A 251 -15.98 -14.38 1.03
CA HIS A 251 -15.80 -13.27 0.10
C HIS A 251 -16.15 -11.89 0.73
N ILE A 252 -17.01 -11.84 1.75
CA ILE A 252 -17.49 -10.61 2.40
C ILE A 252 -16.40 -9.88 3.20
N HIS A 253 -15.38 -10.58 3.70
CA HIS A 253 -14.28 -9.94 4.45
C HIS A 253 -13.20 -9.37 3.53
N ASP A 254 -12.89 -10.10 2.46
CA ASP A 254 -12.16 -9.53 1.35
C ASP A 254 -12.92 -8.33 0.76
N VAL A 255 -14.25 -8.31 0.80
CA VAL A 255 -15.05 -7.14 0.38
C VAL A 255 -14.76 -5.91 1.25
N MET A 256 -14.51 -6.03 2.56
CA MET A 256 -14.16 -4.84 3.37
C MET A 256 -12.84 -4.24 2.88
N ARG A 257 -11.79 -5.06 2.75
CA ARG A 257 -10.49 -4.58 2.28
C ARG A 257 -10.47 -4.16 0.81
N LEU A 258 -11.21 -4.87 -0.05
CA LEU A 258 -11.14 -4.70 -1.51
C LEU A 258 -12.19 -3.74 -2.07
N GLN A 259 -13.32 -3.56 -1.39
CA GLN A 259 -14.48 -2.83 -1.93
C GLN A 259 -14.95 -1.70 -1.01
N TRP A 260 -14.70 -1.75 0.30
CA TRP A 260 -15.08 -0.63 1.16
C TRP A 260 -14.12 0.53 0.96
N ARG A 261 -14.60 1.57 0.28
CA ARG A 261 -13.81 2.77 -0.07
C ARG A 261 -13.13 3.45 1.11
N TRP A 262 -13.67 3.29 2.32
CA TRP A 262 -13.16 3.91 3.56
C TRP A 262 -12.18 3.02 4.33
N TYR A 263 -11.84 1.84 3.82
CA TYR A 263 -10.95 0.92 4.52
C TYR A 263 -9.56 1.53 4.77
N GLN A 264 -9.03 2.27 3.80
CA GLN A 264 -7.75 2.97 3.95
C GLN A 264 -7.81 4.02 5.07
N ASP A 265 -8.86 4.87 5.07
CA ASP A 265 -9.05 5.87 6.12
C ASP A 265 -9.24 5.25 7.50
N PHE A 266 -9.93 4.11 7.59
CA PHE A 266 -10.07 3.37 8.84
C PHE A 266 -8.70 2.97 9.43
N LEU A 267 -7.81 2.38 8.62
CA LEU A 267 -6.46 2.00 9.08
C LEU A 267 -5.64 3.23 9.52
N ILE A 268 -5.71 4.33 8.77
CA ILE A 268 -5.01 5.57 9.10
C ILE A 268 -5.58 6.21 10.38
N TYR A 269 -6.89 6.20 10.55
CA TYR A 269 -7.52 6.76 11.74
C TYR A 269 -7.29 5.88 12.99
N MET A 270 -7.06 4.57 12.82
CA MET A 270 -6.57 3.72 13.91
C MET A 270 -5.15 4.13 14.34
N VAL A 271 -4.28 4.51 13.39
CA VAL A 271 -2.96 5.07 13.69
C VAL A 271 -3.11 6.41 14.44
N TYR A 272 -3.93 7.33 13.93
CA TYR A 272 -4.16 8.62 14.58
C TYR A 272 -4.72 8.46 15.99
N PHE A 273 -5.69 7.55 16.15
CA PHE A 273 -6.28 7.25 17.44
C PHE A 273 -5.26 6.67 18.42
N ALA A 274 -4.37 5.80 17.95
CA ALA A 274 -3.32 5.21 18.79
C ALA A 274 -2.28 6.22 19.26
N THR A 275 -1.98 7.25 18.48
CA THR A 275 -0.97 8.27 18.84
C THR A 275 -1.57 9.59 19.32
N ASP A 276 -2.84 9.57 19.72
CA ASP A 276 -3.61 10.75 20.12
C ASP A 276 -3.61 11.92 19.12
N ARG A 277 -3.37 11.62 17.83
CA ARG A 277 -3.50 12.60 16.77
C ARG A 277 -4.99 12.84 16.51
N PRO A 278 -5.46 14.11 16.42
CA PRO A 278 -6.85 14.39 16.12
C PRO A 278 -7.30 13.76 14.80
N ILE A 279 -8.38 12.99 14.84
CA ILE A 279 -9.08 12.54 13.63
C ILE A 279 -9.87 13.73 13.08
N PRO A 280 -9.77 14.03 11.77
CA PRO A 280 -10.47 15.15 11.14
C PRO A 280 -11.98 15.16 11.43
N ASP A 281 -12.54 16.36 11.57
CA ASP A 281 -13.99 16.53 11.72
C ASP A 281 -14.72 16.25 10.39
N ASP A 282 -14.18 16.75 9.27
CA ASP A 282 -14.67 16.44 7.92
C ASP A 282 -13.88 15.29 7.28
N VAL A 283 -14.27 14.07 7.60
CA VAL A 283 -13.65 12.86 7.04
C VAL A 283 -13.83 12.74 5.52
N TYR A 284 -14.84 13.38 4.92
CA TYR A 284 -15.09 13.33 3.48
C TYR A 284 -14.11 14.18 2.70
N GLN A 285 -13.82 15.39 3.18
CA GLN A 285 -12.81 16.24 2.58
C GLN A 285 -11.44 15.56 2.61
N VAL A 286 -11.06 14.99 3.76
CA VAL A 286 -9.77 14.31 3.92
C VAL A 286 -9.67 13.06 3.05
N HIS A 287 -10.74 12.25 2.99
CA HIS A 287 -10.82 11.10 2.08
C HIS A 287 -10.64 11.52 0.60
N ARG A 288 -11.29 12.62 0.17
CA ARG A 288 -11.10 13.17 -1.18
C ARG A 288 -9.64 13.52 -1.43
N ILE A 289 -9.01 14.27 -0.53
CA ILE A 289 -7.60 14.70 -0.69
C ILE A 289 -6.66 13.50 -0.74
N ARG A 290 -6.86 12.48 0.10
CA ARG A 290 -6.08 11.22 0.05
C ARG A 290 -6.25 10.50 -1.27
N ASN A 291 -7.46 10.48 -1.83
CA ASN A 291 -7.67 9.91 -3.17
C ASN A 291 -6.93 10.68 -4.25
N GLU A 292 -6.86 12.03 -4.16
CA GLU A 292 -6.07 12.84 -5.10
C GLU A 292 -4.57 12.57 -4.95
N ILE A 293 -4.05 12.42 -3.73
CA ILE A 293 -2.65 12.04 -3.47
C ILE A 293 -2.33 10.67 -4.08
N ASN A 294 -3.19 9.67 -3.83
CA ASN A 294 -3.09 8.33 -4.42
C ASN A 294 -3.04 8.40 -5.96
N LEU A 295 -3.96 9.15 -6.55
CA LEU A 295 -4.12 9.25 -7.99
C LEU A 295 -2.97 10.01 -8.65
N TYR A 296 -2.41 11.01 -7.95
CA TYR A 296 -1.27 11.79 -8.43
C TYR A 296 -0.08 10.90 -8.79
N VAL A 297 0.32 9.99 -7.89
CA VAL A 297 1.49 9.12 -8.10
C VAL A 297 1.28 8.22 -9.33
N ALA A 298 0.07 7.68 -9.50
CA ALA A 298 -0.29 6.87 -10.67
C ALA A 298 -0.28 7.70 -11.96
N ARG A 299 -0.87 8.91 -11.95
CA ARG A 299 -0.89 9.83 -13.09
C ARG A 299 0.52 10.27 -13.50
N ALA A 300 1.36 10.66 -12.55
CA ALA A 300 2.75 11.04 -12.78
C ALA A 300 3.55 9.90 -13.40
N SER A 301 3.41 8.68 -12.88
CA SER A 301 4.11 7.50 -13.42
C SER A 301 3.70 7.19 -14.87
N LEU A 302 2.40 7.27 -15.18
CA LEU A 302 1.89 7.08 -16.53
C LEU A 302 2.33 8.20 -17.48
N MET A 303 2.33 9.45 -17.00
CA MET A 303 2.78 10.61 -17.77
C MET A 303 4.26 10.48 -18.11
N ILE A 304 5.12 10.19 -17.14
CA ILE A 304 6.56 9.96 -17.36
C ILE A 304 6.76 8.86 -18.42
N SER A 305 6.08 7.73 -18.30
CA SER A 305 6.17 6.64 -19.27
C SER A 305 5.74 7.06 -20.68
N LEU A 306 4.67 7.86 -20.80
CA LEU A 306 4.22 8.41 -22.07
C LEU A 306 5.25 9.40 -22.66
N LEU A 307 5.81 10.28 -21.84
CA LEU A 307 6.81 11.26 -22.28
C LEU A 307 8.12 10.58 -22.71
N GLU A 308 8.55 9.54 -22.00
CA GLU A 308 9.69 8.70 -22.40
C GLU A 308 9.42 8.02 -23.74
N PHE A 309 8.24 7.41 -23.91
CA PHE A 309 7.82 6.81 -25.18
C PHE A 309 7.88 7.83 -26.32
N VAL A 310 7.29 9.01 -26.14
CA VAL A 310 7.31 10.09 -27.15
C VAL A 310 8.73 10.56 -27.44
N SER A 311 9.59 10.64 -26.43
CA SER A 311 11.01 10.99 -26.59
C SER A 311 11.78 9.98 -27.43
N THR A 312 11.41 8.68 -27.42
CA THR A 312 12.08 7.67 -28.27
C THR A 312 11.90 7.92 -29.77
N PHE A 313 10.87 8.66 -30.17
CA PHE A 313 10.63 9.08 -31.56
C PHE A 313 11.28 10.44 -31.90
N GLY A 314 12.10 11.00 -31.02
CA GLY A 314 12.82 12.25 -31.23
C GLY A 314 12.00 13.53 -31.03
N ALA A 315 10.79 13.42 -30.46
CA ALA A 315 10.03 14.59 -30.05
C ALA A 315 10.62 15.22 -28.77
N SER A 316 10.62 16.54 -28.69
CA SER A 316 11.09 17.27 -27.51
C SER A 316 10.02 17.24 -26.41
N THR A 317 10.31 16.58 -25.29
CA THR A 317 9.42 16.48 -24.11
C THR A 317 9.91 17.27 -22.90
N GLY A 318 11.04 17.99 -23.01
CA GLY A 318 11.65 18.71 -21.88
C GLY A 318 10.69 19.64 -21.16
N GLN A 319 9.97 20.49 -21.90
CA GLN A 319 8.98 21.40 -21.31
C GLN A 319 7.83 20.71 -20.56
N LEU A 320 7.52 19.45 -20.89
CA LEU A 320 6.47 18.68 -20.22
C LEU A 320 7.00 18.06 -18.91
N PHE A 321 8.28 17.67 -18.89
CA PHE A 321 8.97 17.29 -17.64
C PHE A 321 9.13 18.47 -16.70
N ASP A 322 9.50 19.66 -17.20
CA ASP A 322 9.62 20.88 -16.39
C ASP A 322 8.28 21.23 -15.74
N GLN A 323 7.16 21.08 -16.47
CA GLN A 323 5.82 21.32 -15.93
C GLN A 323 5.45 20.28 -14.86
N LEU A 324 5.83 19.01 -15.05
CA LEU A 324 5.62 17.97 -14.06
C LEU A 324 6.40 18.24 -12.76
N GLU A 325 7.61 18.77 -12.85
CA GLU A 325 8.42 19.16 -11.67
C GLU A 325 7.75 20.29 -10.87
N VAL A 326 7.18 21.30 -11.54
CA VAL A 326 6.40 22.36 -10.88
C VAL A 326 5.16 21.78 -10.17
N MET A 327 4.47 20.83 -10.80
CA MET A 327 3.33 20.15 -10.19
C MET A 327 3.74 19.31 -8.97
N ASP A 328 4.93 18.71 -8.98
CA ASP A 328 5.48 17.99 -7.82
C ASP A 328 5.74 18.93 -6.63
N GLU A 329 6.17 20.17 -6.89
CA GLU A 329 6.32 21.19 -5.84
C GLU A 329 4.96 21.57 -5.22
N TRP A 330 3.93 21.76 -6.05
CA TRP A 330 2.58 22.04 -5.58
C TRP A 330 2.02 20.88 -4.76
N LYS A 331 2.22 19.65 -5.22
CA LYS A 331 1.84 18.44 -4.48
C LYS A 331 2.50 18.39 -3.10
N ARG A 332 3.82 18.66 -3.00
CA ARG A 332 4.52 18.74 -1.71
C ARG A 332 3.98 19.84 -0.81
N SER A 333 3.60 20.98 -1.38
CA SER A 333 2.96 22.08 -0.64
C SER A 333 1.59 21.66 -0.08
N ALA A 334 0.76 21.00 -0.88
CA ALA A 334 -0.53 20.46 -0.44
C ALA A 334 -0.37 19.40 0.66
N GLU A 335 0.61 18.51 0.54
CA GLU A 335 0.95 17.53 1.58
C GLU A 335 1.42 18.18 2.89
N SER A 336 2.14 19.31 2.83
CA SER A 336 2.47 20.10 4.02
C SER A 336 1.22 20.66 4.68
N LYS A 337 0.35 21.30 3.90
CA LYS A 337 -0.92 21.83 4.39
C LYS A 337 -1.80 20.75 5.00
N PHE A 338 -1.80 19.56 4.41
CA PHE A 338 -2.49 18.40 4.96
C PHE A 338 -1.95 17.98 6.33
N ARG A 339 -0.63 17.93 6.51
CA ARG A 339 0.01 17.60 7.80
C ARG A 339 -0.32 18.62 8.89
N GLU A 340 -0.38 19.89 8.51
CA GLU A 340 -0.74 21.03 9.38
C GLU A 340 -2.23 21.04 9.77
N GLY A 341 -3.05 20.16 9.19
CA GLY A 341 -4.51 20.12 9.40
C GLY A 341 -5.27 21.19 8.60
N GLU A 342 -4.59 21.92 7.71
CA GLU A 342 -5.18 22.91 6.81
C GLU A 342 -5.79 22.24 5.56
N TYR A 343 -6.76 21.35 5.79
CA TYR A 343 -7.35 20.51 4.73
C TYR A 343 -8.02 21.31 3.61
N GLU A 344 -8.64 22.45 3.93
CA GLU A 344 -9.24 23.34 2.92
C GLU A 344 -8.17 23.94 1.99
N ALA A 345 -7.04 24.39 2.54
CA ALA A 345 -5.93 24.91 1.73
C ALA A 345 -5.29 23.81 0.87
N ALA A 346 -5.10 22.61 1.44
CA ALA A 346 -4.61 21.46 0.68
C ALA A 346 -5.58 21.09 -0.48
N ALA A 347 -6.88 21.10 -0.22
CA ALA A 347 -7.92 20.89 -1.23
C ALA A 347 -7.85 21.91 -2.38
N MET A 348 -7.70 23.19 -2.08
CA MET A 348 -7.57 24.24 -3.11
C MET A 348 -6.36 24.01 -4.02
N ILE A 349 -5.21 23.63 -3.45
CA ILE A 349 -4.01 23.33 -4.24
C ILE A 349 -4.25 22.11 -5.16
N PHE A 350 -4.94 21.08 -4.68
CA PHE A 350 -5.28 19.92 -5.52
C PHE A 350 -6.25 20.27 -6.66
N ASP A 351 -7.18 21.19 -6.43
CA ASP A 351 -8.10 21.66 -7.48
C ASP A 351 -7.31 22.40 -8.59
N GLU A 352 -6.35 23.27 -8.24
CA GLU A 352 -5.44 23.94 -9.19
C GLU A 352 -4.52 22.94 -9.93
N LEU A 353 -4.07 21.91 -9.21
CA LEU A 353 -3.25 20.85 -9.75
C LEU A 353 -4.02 19.95 -10.74
N GLU A 354 -5.33 19.76 -10.55
CA GLU A 354 -6.18 19.07 -11.52
C GLU A 354 -6.29 19.84 -12.84
N GLU A 355 -6.43 21.17 -12.79
CA GLU A 355 -6.42 22.00 -14.00
C GLU A 355 -5.09 21.89 -14.76
N SER A 356 -3.97 21.88 -14.01
CA SER A 356 -2.63 21.71 -14.58
C SER A 356 -2.43 20.33 -15.21
N TRP A 357 -3.00 19.27 -14.63
CA TRP A 357 -3.02 17.93 -15.24
C TRP A 357 -3.75 17.92 -16.58
N ARG A 358 -4.91 18.59 -16.68
CA ARG A 358 -5.68 18.63 -17.94
C ARG A 358 -4.91 19.31 -19.07
N ASP A 359 -4.19 20.40 -18.77
CA ASP A 359 -3.30 21.05 -19.73
C ASP A 359 -2.13 20.13 -20.14
N LEU A 360 -1.45 19.54 -19.16
CA LEU A 360 -0.33 18.63 -19.40
C LEU A 360 -0.73 17.41 -20.24
N ASP A 361 -1.87 16.79 -19.92
CA ASP A 361 -2.44 15.66 -20.67
C ASP A 361 -2.73 16.05 -22.13
N SER A 362 -3.36 17.19 -22.36
CA SER A 362 -3.65 17.71 -23.71
C SER A 362 -2.35 17.90 -24.50
N ARG A 363 -1.33 18.51 -23.89
CA ARG A 363 -0.03 18.74 -24.53
C ARG A 363 0.71 17.43 -24.81
N ALA A 364 0.66 16.46 -23.88
CA ALA A 364 1.26 15.14 -24.04
C ALA A 364 0.60 14.33 -25.15
N VAL A 365 -0.74 14.35 -25.25
CA VAL A 365 -1.49 13.72 -26.35
C VAL A 365 -1.10 14.35 -27.69
N ASN A 366 -1.03 15.67 -27.78
CA ASN A 366 -0.59 16.37 -28.99
C ASN A 366 0.87 16.04 -29.36
N ALA A 367 1.75 15.81 -28.38
CA ALA A 367 3.12 15.37 -28.63
C ALA A 367 3.16 13.92 -29.15
N LYS A 368 2.36 13.04 -28.57
CA LYS A 368 2.17 11.65 -29.01
C LYS A 368 1.65 11.56 -30.44
N GLU A 369 0.62 12.31 -30.79
CA GLU A 369 0.04 12.31 -32.14
C GLU A 369 1.05 12.77 -33.20
N ARG A 370 1.82 13.83 -32.90
CA ARG A 370 2.90 14.29 -33.78
C ARG A 370 3.99 13.23 -33.98
N ALA A 371 4.38 12.52 -32.92
CA ALA A 371 5.34 11.43 -33.01
C ALA A 371 4.81 10.27 -33.86
N LEU A 372 3.58 9.80 -33.59
CA LEU A 372 2.96 8.70 -34.32
C LEU A 372 2.69 9.02 -35.79
N PHE A 373 2.42 10.28 -36.12
CA PHE A 373 2.29 10.72 -37.51
C PHE A 373 3.56 10.43 -38.33
N TRP A 374 4.74 10.69 -37.77
CA TRP A 374 6.01 10.41 -38.46
C TRP A 374 6.25 8.91 -38.62
N VAL A 375 5.90 8.11 -37.62
CA VAL A 375 5.97 6.64 -37.71
C VAL A 375 5.09 6.15 -38.85
N TYR A 376 3.84 6.60 -38.88
CA TYR A 376 2.89 6.25 -39.94
C TYR A 376 3.41 6.66 -41.32
N LEU A 377 3.98 7.87 -41.46
CA LEU A 377 4.52 8.34 -42.73
C LEU A 377 5.71 7.51 -43.21
N ILE A 378 6.62 7.12 -42.30
CA ILE A 378 7.78 6.27 -42.62
C ILE A 378 7.33 4.87 -43.01
N GLU A 379 6.39 4.29 -42.26
CA GLU A 379 5.81 2.98 -42.57
C GLU A 379 5.12 2.99 -43.92
N TRP A 380 4.26 3.98 -44.17
CA TRP A 380 3.57 4.16 -45.43
C TRP A 380 4.54 4.32 -46.60
N SER A 381 5.59 5.12 -46.42
CA SER A 381 6.64 5.32 -47.43
C SER A 381 7.43 4.04 -47.69
N SER A 382 7.71 3.24 -46.65
CA SER A 382 8.43 1.98 -46.75
C SER A 382 7.61 0.92 -47.48
N VAL A 383 6.34 0.75 -47.10
CA VAL A 383 5.39 -0.18 -47.75
C VAL A 383 5.18 0.21 -49.21
N THR A 384 4.99 1.51 -49.49
CA THR A 384 4.83 2.01 -50.86
C THR A 384 6.09 1.79 -51.69
N SER A 385 7.28 2.04 -51.14
CA SER A 385 8.56 1.80 -51.83
C SER A 385 8.76 0.33 -52.17
N ILE A 386 8.50 -0.58 -51.22
CA ILE A 386 8.59 -2.03 -51.45
C ILE A 386 7.55 -2.47 -52.49
N GLY A 387 6.32 -1.95 -52.42
CA GLY A 387 5.27 -2.20 -53.40
C GLY A 387 5.65 -1.75 -54.82
N LEU A 388 6.24 -0.56 -54.96
CA LEU A 388 6.71 -0.05 -56.25
C LEU A 388 7.88 -0.86 -56.79
N ILE A 389 8.87 -1.21 -55.95
CA ILE A 389 10.02 -2.03 -56.36
C ILE A 389 9.56 -3.40 -56.84
N THR A 390 8.71 -4.07 -56.06
CA THR A 390 8.16 -5.39 -56.42
C THR A 390 7.32 -5.30 -57.69
N GLY A 391 6.45 -4.30 -57.81
CA GLY A 391 5.67 -4.05 -59.03
C GLY A 391 6.54 -3.80 -60.27
N ILE A 392 7.59 -3.00 -60.13
CA ILE A 392 8.56 -2.72 -61.21
C ILE A 392 9.31 -4.01 -61.60
N LEU A 393 9.77 -4.81 -60.63
CA LEU A 393 10.46 -6.07 -60.89
C LEU A 393 9.53 -7.08 -61.59
N SER A 394 8.30 -7.23 -61.12
CA SER A 394 7.28 -8.07 -61.75
C SER A 394 6.96 -7.60 -63.16
N TRP A 395 6.79 -6.29 -63.38
CA TRP A 395 6.58 -5.73 -64.71
C TRP A 395 7.78 -5.97 -65.63
N MET A 396 9.01 -5.74 -65.15
CA MET A 396 10.23 -6.03 -65.92
C MET A 396 10.31 -7.51 -66.31
N LEU A 397 9.87 -8.41 -65.43
CA LEU A 397 9.87 -9.86 -65.68
C LEU A 397 8.77 -10.28 -66.67
N MET A 398 7.56 -9.71 -66.57
CA MET A 398 6.41 -10.08 -67.41
C MET A 398 6.42 -9.37 -68.78
N VAL A 399 6.61 -8.05 -68.80
CA VAL A 399 6.43 -7.21 -70.01
C VAL A 399 7.69 -7.15 -70.85
N ARG A 400 8.88 -7.11 -70.24
CA ARG A 400 10.15 -7.08 -70.98
C ARG A 400 10.56 -8.46 -71.51
N ARG A 401 9.57 -9.33 -71.81
CA ARG A 401 9.60 -10.63 -72.51
C ARG A 401 10.97 -11.02 -73.10
N ARG A 402 11.93 -11.37 -72.24
CA ARG A 402 13.19 -12.01 -72.66
C ARG A 402 13.38 -13.38 -72.02
N PHE A 403 12.56 -13.73 -71.03
CA PHE A 403 12.65 -15.01 -70.30
C PHE A 403 11.41 -15.91 -70.40
N TYR A 404 10.27 -15.42 -70.88
CA TYR A 404 9.21 -16.32 -71.37
C TYR A 404 9.62 -16.81 -72.75
N ARG A 405 10.50 -17.81 -72.76
CA ARG A 405 10.74 -18.66 -73.92
C ARG A 405 9.38 -19.28 -74.28
N GLU A 406 8.94 -19.13 -75.52
CA GLU A 406 7.68 -19.72 -75.98
C GLU A 406 7.65 -21.19 -75.55
N VAL A 407 6.64 -21.55 -74.77
CA VAL A 407 6.42 -22.95 -74.41
C VAL A 407 6.00 -23.61 -75.71
N GLY A 408 6.90 -24.40 -76.30
CA GLY A 408 6.68 -25.08 -77.56
C GLY A 408 5.35 -25.81 -77.51
N ILE A 409 4.49 -25.52 -78.49
CA ILE A 409 3.14 -26.07 -78.57
C ILE A 409 3.27 -27.60 -78.66
N THR A 410 2.96 -28.32 -77.58
CA THR A 410 2.90 -29.77 -77.60
C THR A 410 1.69 -30.15 -78.45
N ARG A 411 1.91 -30.61 -79.70
CA ARG A 411 0.87 -31.25 -80.50
C ARG A 411 0.40 -32.50 -79.77
N SER A 412 -0.77 -32.46 -79.14
CA SER A 412 -1.50 -33.66 -78.76
C SER A 412 -2.00 -34.34 -80.04
N ARG A 413 -1.62 -35.61 -80.22
CA ARG A 413 -2.07 -36.48 -81.30
C ARG A 413 -2.91 -37.61 -80.72
#